data_AF-A7T5V3-F1
#
_entry.id   AF-A7T5V3-F1
#
_cell.length_a   1.000
_cell.length_b   1.000
_cell.length_c   1.000
_cell.angle_alpha   90.00
_cell.angle_beta   90.00
_cell.angle_gamma   90.00
#
_symmetry.space_group_name_H-M   'P 1'
#
loop_
_entity.id
_entity.type
_entity.pdbx_description
1 polymer ?
#
loop_
_entity_poly.entity_id
_entity_poly.type
_entity_poly.pdbx_seq_one_letter_code
_entity_poly.pdbx_strand_id
1 'polypeptide(L)'
;MPQADEPIYCSQQINIPPELPDILKQFTKAAIRTQPTDVLQWAYAYFDALAKGETPPVKERLEFQLGQPLEKPLTEGQLGILHRQLGSKPIIELSSLEEKWRHLCLPKDTLEELLRLGSFAEELKWLHFLSLACSAISE
;
A
#
# COMPACT_ATOMS: atom_id res chain seq x y z
N MET A 1 21.00 -15.66 47.66
CA MET A 1 20.80 -14.87 46.42
C MET A 1 19.35 -14.41 46.42
N PRO A 2 19.05 -13.11 46.23
CA PRO A 2 17.66 -12.69 46.11
C PRO A 2 17.07 -13.30 44.83
N GLN A 3 15.92 -13.95 44.95
CA GLN A 3 15.16 -14.48 43.81
C GLN A 3 14.76 -13.30 42.92
N ALA A 4 14.97 -13.44 41.60
CA ALA A 4 14.42 -12.52 40.63
C ALA A 4 12.89 -12.55 40.76
N ASP A 5 12.27 -11.39 40.94
CA ASP A 5 10.81 -11.24 40.94
C ASP A 5 10.26 -11.91 39.67
N GLU A 6 9.52 -13.01 39.85
CA GLU A 6 8.75 -13.60 38.77
C GLU A 6 7.77 -12.56 38.23
N PRO A 7 7.56 -12.47 36.91
CA PRO A 7 6.62 -11.52 36.35
C PRO A 7 5.24 -11.73 36.99
N ILE A 8 4.67 -10.64 37.54
CA ILE A 8 3.38 -10.61 38.26
C ILE A 8 2.20 -11.15 37.41
N TYR A 9 2.40 -11.29 36.10
CA TYR A 9 1.41 -11.76 35.14
C TYR A 9 1.66 -13.21 34.73
N CYS A 10 0.66 -14.06 34.93
CA CYS A 10 0.68 -15.44 34.46
C CYS A 10 0.13 -15.51 33.02
N SER A 11 0.75 -16.25 32.11
CA SER A 11 0.33 -16.33 30.69
C SER A 11 -1.13 -16.75 30.49
N GLN A 12 -1.69 -17.48 31.46
CA GLN A 12 -3.09 -17.91 31.50
C GLN A 12 -4.09 -16.75 31.67
N GLN A 13 -3.65 -15.58 32.15
CA GLN A 13 -4.48 -14.38 32.30
C GLN A 13 -4.59 -13.57 31.01
N ILE A 14 -3.71 -13.82 30.03
CA ILE A 14 -3.69 -13.12 28.75
C ILE A 14 -4.45 -13.97 27.73
N ASN A 15 -5.70 -13.60 27.46
CA ASN A 15 -6.46 -14.24 26.40
C ASN A 15 -6.02 -13.68 25.04
N ILE A 16 -5.27 -14.48 24.27
CA ILE A 16 -4.85 -14.12 22.92
C ILE A 16 -5.90 -14.66 21.94
N PRO A 17 -6.55 -13.80 21.14
CA PRO A 17 -7.47 -14.26 20.11
C PRO A 17 -6.77 -15.25 19.15
N PRO A 18 -7.38 -16.40 18.83
CA PRO A 18 -6.72 -17.44 18.03
C PRO A 18 -6.38 -16.99 16.61
N GLU A 19 -7.07 -15.98 16.06
CA GLU A 19 -6.83 -15.42 14.72
C GLU A 19 -5.69 -14.39 14.69
N LEU A 20 -5.37 -13.77 15.83
CA LEU A 20 -4.41 -12.66 15.92
C LEU A 20 -3.02 -13.02 15.34
N PRO A 21 -2.43 -14.19 15.63
CA PRO A 21 -1.13 -14.56 15.08
C PRO A 21 -1.12 -14.62 13.54
N ASP A 22 -2.20 -15.12 12.93
CA ASP A 22 -2.26 -15.24 11.47
C ASP A 22 -2.49 -13.86 10.81
N ILE A 23 -3.34 -13.01 11.41
CA ILE A 23 -3.52 -11.62 10.97
C ILE A 23 -2.18 -10.87 10.95
N LEU A 24 -1.42 -10.93 12.05
CA LEU A 24 -0.12 -10.26 12.15
C LEU A 24 0.89 -10.81 11.15
N LYS A 25 0.88 -12.12 10.91
CA LYS A 25 1.73 -12.77 9.91
C LYS A 25 1.37 -12.33 8.49
N GLN A 26 0.09 -12.27 8.14
CA GLN A 26 -0.36 -11.81 6.82
C GLN A 26 -0.01 -10.34 6.60
N PHE A 27 -0.29 -9.49 7.59
CA PHE A 27 0.11 -8.07 7.60
C PHE A 27 1.61 -7.90 7.35
N THR A 28 2.43 -8.62 8.12
CA THR A 28 3.90 -8.52 8.02
C THR A 28 4.40 -8.97 6.65
N LYS A 29 3.85 -10.07 6.10
CA LYS A 29 4.19 -10.52 4.73
C LYS A 29 3.80 -9.49 3.67
N ALA A 30 2.62 -8.87 3.82
CA ALA A 30 2.14 -7.85 2.91
C ALA A 30 3.01 -6.58 2.96
N ALA A 31 3.43 -6.16 4.16
CA ALA A 31 4.35 -5.04 4.34
C ALA A 31 5.71 -5.32 3.69
N ILE A 32 6.29 -6.51 3.92
CA ILE A 32 7.56 -6.92 3.30
C ILE A 32 7.48 -6.89 1.77
N ARG A 33 6.39 -7.37 1.18
CA ARG A 33 6.22 -7.34 -0.28
C ARG A 33 6.08 -5.93 -0.83
N THR A 34 5.40 -5.06 -0.08
CA THR A 34 5.01 -3.73 -0.55
C THR A 34 6.12 -2.69 -0.38
N GLN A 35 6.96 -2.84 0.66
CA GLN A 35 8.01 -1.88 1.02
C GLN A 35 7.45 -0.44 1.14
N PRO A 36 6.40 -0.19 1.94
CA PRO A 36 5.86 1.16 2.09
C PRO A 36 6.87 2.08 2.76
N THR A 37 6.97 3.31 2.27
CA THR A 37 7.82 4.36 2.85
C THR A 37 7.29 4.84 4.21
N ASP A 38 5.97 4.81 4.39
CA ASP A 38 5.29 5.08 5.66
C ASP A 38 4.45 3.85 6.08
N VAL A 39 5.02 3.02 6.95
CA VAL A 39 4.37 1.79 7.43
C VAL A 39 3.09 2.10 8.21
N LEU A 40 3.00 3.22 8.93
CA LEU A 40 1.84 3.54 9.76
C LEU A 40 0.64 3.95 8.89
N GLN A 41 0.87 4.85 7.94
CA GLN A 41 -0.14 5.21 6.95
C GLN A 41 -0.59 3.97 6.17
N TRP A 42 0.36 3.18 5.69
CA TRP A 42 0.05 1.98 4.92
C TRP A 42 -0.74 0.96 5.75
N ALA A 43 -0.42 0.79 7.04
CA ALA A 43 -1.14 -0.09 7.94
C ALA A 43 -2.59 0.33 8.12
N TYR A 44 -2.86 1.64 8.28
CA TYR A 44 -4.22 2.17 8.27
C TYR A 44 -4.96 1.73 7.00
N ALA A 45 -4.37 1.97 5.82
CA ALA A 45 -4.99 1.63 4.55
C ALA A 45 -5.20 0.12 4.37
N TYR A 46 -4.27 -0.70 4.86
CA TYR A 46 -4.37 -2.16 4.83
C TYR A 46 -5.55 -2.66 5.66
N PHE A 47 -5.64 -2.26 6.92
CA PHE A 47 -6.71 -2.73 7.81
C PHE A 47 -8.07 -2.11 7.46
N ASP A 48 -8.11 -0.86 7.00
CA ASP A 48 -9.35 -0.21 6.52
C ASP A 48 -9.92 -0.93 5.30
N ALA A 49 -9.07 -1.28 4.33
CA ALA A 49 -9.49 -2.06 3.16
C ALA A 49 -10.02 -3.45 3.57
N LEU A 50 -9.32 -4.16 4.48
CA LEU A 50 -9.79 -5.45 4.98
C LEU A 50 -11.13 -5.34 5.70
N ALA A 51 -11.32 -4.31 6.53
CA ALA A 51 -12.57 -4.08 7.25
C ALA A 51 -13.75 -3.78 6.31
N LYS A 52 -13.50 -3.12 5.18
CA LYS A 52 -14.50 -2.82 4.13
C LYS A 52 -14.69 -3.95 3.11
N GLY A 53 -13.87 -5.00 3.16
CA GLY A 53 -13.86 -6.06 2.13
C GLY A 53 -13.30 -5.59 0.78
N GLU A 54 -12.51 -4.51 0.76
CA GLU A 54 -11.84 -3.98 -0.41
C GLU A 54 -10.48 -4.65 -0.65
N THR A 55 -9.96 -4.51 -1.87
CA THR A 55 -8.60 -4.96 -2.21
C THR A 55 -7.56 -4.12 -1.47
N PRO A 56 -6.74 -4.70 -0.57
CA PRO A 56 -5.77 -3.94 0.21
C PRO A 56 -4.57 -3.49 -0.66
N PRO A 57 -3.83 -2.45 -0.24
CA PRO A 57 -2.72 -1.88 -0.99
C PRO A 57 -1.46 -2.76 -0.95
N VAL A 58 -1.54 -3.99 -1.47
CA VAL A 58 -0.51 -5.03 -1.31
C VAL A 58 0.08 -5.46 -2.65
N LYS A 59 1.40 -5.35 -2.80
CA LYS A 59 2.11 -5.85 -4.01
C LYS A 59 2.00 -7.36 -4.11
N GLU A 60 1.95 -7.88 -5.35
CA GLU A 60 1.91 -9.34 -5.61
C GLU A 60 3.23 -10.05 -5.33
N ARG A 61 4.34 -9.34 -5.46
CA ARG A 61 5.69 -9.83 -5.20
C ARG A 61 6.55 -8.66 -4.75
N LEU A 62 7.65 -8.98 -4.07
CA LEU A 62 8.69 -8.00 -3.82
C LEU A 62 9.36 -7.65 -5.15
N GLU A 63 9.42 -6.37 -5.46
CA GLU A 63 10.12 -5.83 -6.62
C GLU A 63 11.46 -5.28 -6.14
N PHE A 64 12.48 -6.14 -6.16
CA PHE A 64 13.84 -5.78 -5.78
C PHE A 64 14.77 -6.03 -6.96
N GLN A 65 15.58 -5.03 -7.31
CA GLN A 65 16.65 -5.18 -8.28
C GLN A 65 17.98 -4.96 -7.56
N LEU A 66 18.83 -6.01 -7.48
CA LEU A 66 20.17 -5.89 -6.92
C LEU A 66 20.95 -4.80 -7.66
N GLY A 67 21.46 -3.82 -6.92
CA GLY A 67 22.30 -2.75 -7.45
C GLY A 67 21.56 -1.55 -8.03
N GLN A 68 20.22 -1.51 -7.97
CA GLN A 68 19.47 -0.28 -8.27
C GLN A 68 19.24 0.56 -7.02
N PRO A 69 19.17 1.90 -7.15
CA PRO A 69 18.71 2.77 -6.07
C PRO A 69 17.37 2.27 -5.54
N LEU A 70 17.19 2.30 -4.22
CA LEU A 70 15.95 1.90 -3.54
C LEU A 70 14.74 2.77 -3.96
N GLU A 71 15.00 3.87 -4.65
CA GLU A 71 14.10 4.98 -4.87
C GLU A 71 13.72 5.08 -6.36
N LYS A 72 12.92 4.13 -6.85
CA LYS A 72 12.04 4.47 -7.97
C LYS A 72 10.77 5.10 -7.39
N PRO A 73 10.37 6.29 -7.85
CA PRO A 73 9.18 6.97 -7.34
C PRO A 73 7.90 6.17 -7.61
N LEU A 74 7.92 5.30 -8.62
CA LEU A 74 6.80 4.48 -9.04
C LEU A 74 7.28 3.12 -9.58
N THR A 75 6.59 2.04 -9.21
CA THR A 75 6.89 0.67 -9.69
C THR A 75 5.69 0.04 -10.38
N GLU A 76 5.94 -0.96 -11.24
CA GLU A 76 4.89 -1.71 -11.93
C GLU A 76 3.90 -2.34 -10.93
N GLY A 77 4.40 -2.90 -9.82
CA GLY A 77 3.58 -3.46 -8.76
C GLY A 77 2.69 -2.44 -8.06
N GLN A 78 3.12 -1.18 -7.92
CA GLN A 78 2.26 -0.11 -7.40
C GLN A 78 1.12 0.22 -8.37
N LEU A 79 1.42 0.34 -9.67
CA LEU A 79 0.39 0.54 -10.70
C LEU A 79 -0.57 -0.64 -10.82
N GLY A 80 -0.07 -1.87 -10.68
CA GLY A 80 -0.90 -3.07 -10.63
C GLY A 80 -1.88 -3.07 -9.45
N ILE A 81 -1.49 -2.53 -8.29
CA ILE A 81 -2.41 -2.36 -7.17
C ILE A 81 -3.48 -1.32 -7.50
N LEU A 82 -3.09 -0.14 -8.00
CA LEU A 82 -4.04 0.90 -8.37
C LEU A 82 -5.04 0.38 -9.42
N HIS A 83 -4.57 -0.41 -10.40
CA HIS A 83 -5.44 -1.02 -11.40
C HIS A 83 -6.45 -1.99 -10.78
N ARG A 84 -6.05 -2.80 -9.79
CA ARG A 84 -7.00 -3.68 -9.07
C ARG A 84 -7.99 -2.92 -8.19
N GLN A 85 -7.62 -1.74 -7.68
CA GLN A 85 -8.48 -0.92 -6.82
C GLN A 85 -9.43 -0.01 -7.61
N LEU A 86 -8.99 0.55 -8.73
CA LEU A 86 -9.69 1.58 -9.49
C LEU A 86 -10.16 1.12 -10.88
N GLY A 87 -9.56 0.04 -11.42
CA GLY A 87 -9.76 -0.38 -12.81
C GLY A 87 -11.10 -1.04 -13.12
N SER A 88 -11.98 -1.22 -12.13
CA SER A 88 -13.35 -1.65 -12.37
C SER A 88 -14.22 -0.59 -13.05
N LYS A 89 -13.81 0.69 -12.95
CA LYS A 89 -14.53 1.82 -13.56
C LYS A 89 -13.71 2.45 -14.68
N PRO A 90 -14.30 2.74 -15.85
CA PRO A 90 -13.58 3.38 -16.96
C PRO A 90 -13.25 4.86 -16.67
N ILE A 91 -14.08 5.52 -15.87
CA ILE A 91 -13.90 6.89 -15.39
C ILE A 91 -13.87 6.84 -13.86
N ILE A 92 -12.89 7.51 -13.28
CA ILE A 92 -12.73 7.63 -11.83
C ILE A 92 -12.65 9.08 -11.41
N GLU A 93 -13.04 9.35 -10.17
CA GLU A 93 -12.86 10.66 -9.54
C GLU A 93 -11.40 10.83 -9.10
N LEU A 94 -10.89 12.05 -9.24
CA LEU A 94 -9.54 12.42 -8.80
C LEU A 94 -9.35 12.18 -7.30
N SER A 95 -10.36 12.47 -6.49
CA SER A 95 -10.39 12.20 -5.05
C SER A 95 -10.08 10.73 -4.71
N SER A 96 -10.66 9.80 -5.46
CA SER A 96 -10.46 8.36 -5.30
C SER A 96 -9.03 7.97 -5.69
N LEU A 97 -8.49 8.57 -6.76
CA LEU A 97 -7.10 8.35 -7.16
C LEU A 97 -6.13 8.86 -6.09
N GLU A 98 -6.29 10.10 -5.62
CA GLU A 98 -5.45 10.69 -4.58
C GLU A 98 -5.47 9.87 -3.29
N GLU A 99 -6.65 9.39 -2.89
CA GLU A 99 -6.79 8.51 -1.73
C GLU A 99 -5.98 7.21 -1.91
N LYS A 100 -6.20 6.48 -3.00
CA LYS A 100 -5.49 5.20 -3.24
C LYS A 100 -3.99 5.42 -3.49
N TRP A 101 -3.60 6.54 -4.08
CA TRP A 101 -2.20 6.95 -4.24
C TRP A 101 -1.52 7.15 -2.89
N ARG A 102 -2.18 7.90 -1.98
CA ARG A 102 -1.73 8.10 -0.61
C ARG A 102 -1.66 6.78 0.16
N HIS A 103 -2.61 5.87 -0.04
CA HIS A 103 -2.63 4.53 0.57
C HIS A 103 -1.44 3.65 0.19
N LEU A 104 -0.76 3.97 -0.91
CA LEU A 104 0.48 3.33 -1.34
C LEU A 104 1.74 4.07 -0.90
N CYS A 105 1.60 5.14 -0.12
CA CYS A 105 2.68 6.03 0.30
C CYS A 105 3.50 6.58 -0.88
N LEU A 106 2.84 6.79 -2.02
CA LEU A 106 3.48 7.32 -3.22
C LEU A 106 3.72 8.83 -3.10
N PRO A 107 4.80 9.38 -3.69
CA PRO A 107 5.07 10.81 -3.64
C PRO A 107 3.95 11.63 -4.29
N LYS A 108 3.52 12.70 -3.62
CA LYS A 108 2.47 13.60 -4.13
C LYS A 108 2.94 14.35 -5.37
N ASP A 109 4.20 14.78 -5.40
CA ASP A 109 4.78 15.52 -6.52
C ASP A 109 4.72 14.72 -7.83
N THR A 110 4.96 13.40 -7.76
CA THR A 110 4.83 12.49 -8.91
C THR A 110 3.39 12.44 -9.44
N LEU A 111 2.39 12.42 -8.55
CA LEU A 111 0.99 12.46 -8.95
C LEU A 111 0.66 13.80 -9.62
N GLU A 112 1.06 14.91 -9.02
CA GLU A 112 0.81 16.26 -9.55
C GLU A 112 1.44 16.46 -10.94
N GLU A 113 2.64 15.91 -11.15
CA GLU A 113 3.28 15.91 -12.46
C GLU A 113 2.50 15.09 -13.50
N LEU A 114 2.07 13.87 -13.16
CA LEU A 114 1.26 13.03 -14.06
C LEU A 114 -0.08 13.68 -14.39
N LEU A 115 -0.73 14.31 -13.41
CA LEU A 115 -1.98 15.04 -13.60
C LEU A 115 -1.81 16.22 -14.56
N ARG A 116 -0.73 16.99 -14.37
CA ARG A 116 -0.39 18.12 -15.25
C ARG A 116 -0.07 17.66 -16.67
N LEU A 117 0.74 16.62 -16.82
CA LEU A 117 1.13 16.08 -18.14
C LEU A 117 -0.08 15.52 -18.91
N GLY A 118 -0.99 14.85 -18.21
CA GLY A 118 -2.19 14.27 -18.82
C GLY A 118 -3.37 15.23 -18.97
N SER A 119 -3.26 16.47 -18.48
CA SER A 119 -4.36 17.44 -18.42
C SER A 119 -5.63 16.85 -17.77
N PHE A 120 -5.44 16.10 -16.68
CA PHE A 120 -6.53 15.48 -15.93
C PHE A 120 -7.19 16.49 -14.98
N ALA A 121 -8.50 16.36 -14.78
CA ALA A 121 -9.31 17.23 -13.92
C ALA A 121 -10.02 16.38 -12.83
N GLU A 122 -11.22 16.79 -12.41
CA GLU A 122 -11.99 16.12 -11.35
C GLU A 122 -12.38 14.68 -11.72
N GLU A 123 -12.67 14.42 -13.00
CA GLU A 123 -12.91 13.08 -13.54
C GLU A 123 -11.89 12.76 -14.62
N LEU A 124 -11.39 11.52 -14.61
CA LEU A 124 -10.40 11.07 -15.59
C LEU A 124 -10.67 9.66 -16.08
N LYS A 125 -10.30 9.41 -17.34
CA LYS A 125 -10.31 8.07 -17.92
C LYS A 125 -9.17 7.26 -17.34
N TRP A 126 -9.50 6.23 -16.56
CA TRP A 126 -8.51 5.45 -15.81
C TRP A 126 -7.39 4.90 -16.70
N LEU A 127 -7.72 4.31 -17.85
CA LEU A 127 -6.72 3.74 -18.75
C LEU A 127 -5.78 4.79 -19.36
N HIS A 128 -6.24 6.03 -19.56
CA HIS A 128 -5.37 7.10 -20.06
C HIS A 128 -4.34 7.48 -19.00
N PHE A 129 -4.79 7.68 -17.75
CA PHE A 129 -3.89 7.96 -16.62
C PHE A 129 -2.91 6.79 -16.41
N LEU A 130 -3.41 5.56 -16.40
CA LEU A 130 -2.57 4.37 -16.22
C LEU A 130 -1.53 4.24 -17.33
N SER A 131 -1.89 4.49 -18.59
CA SER A 131 -0.92 4.45 -19.69
C SER A 131 0.20 5.49 -19.53
N LEU A 132 -0.15 6.71 -19.09
CA LEU A 132 0.81 7.77 -18.84
C LEU A 132 1.74 7.41 -17.67
N ALA A 133 1.17 6.89 -16.59
CA ALA A 133 1.93 6.46 -15.42
C ALA A 133 2.86 5.28 -15.74
N CYS A 134 2.44 4.34 -16.60
CA CYS A 134 3.30 3.26 -17.08
C CYS A 134 4.48 3.78 -17.93
N SER A 135 4.26 4.80 -18.76
CA SER A 135 5.34 5.43 -19.52
C SER A 135 6.40 6.08 -18.60
N ALA A 136 5.98 6.67 -17.48
CA ALA A 136 6.89 7.28 -16.51
C ALA A 136 7.78 6.27 -15.73
N ILE A 137 7.49 4.96 -15.80
CA ILE A 137 8.34 3.90 -15.20
C ILE A 137 9.49 3.50 -16.13
N SER A 138 9.31 3.70 -17.44
CA SER A 138 10.20 3.20 -18.49
C SER A 138 11.36 4.15 -18.81
N GLU A 139 11.34 5.36 -18.25
CA GLU A 139 12.47 6.31 -18.23
C GLU A 139 13.36 6.09 -17.00
#